data_AF-A0A3R7JEJ6-F1
#
_entry.id   AF-A0A3R7JEJ6-F1
#
_cell.length_a   1.000
_cell.length_b   1.000
_cell.length_c   1.000
_cell.angle_alpha   90.00
_cell.angle_beta   90.00
_cell.angle_gamma   90.00
#
_symmetry.space_group_name_H-M   'P 1'
#
loop_
_entity.id
_entity.type
_entity.pdbx_description
1 polymer ?
#
loop_
_entity_poly.entity_id
_entity_poly.type
_entity_poly.pdbx_seq_one_letter_code
_entity_poly.pdbx_strand_id
1 'polypeptide(L)'
;MPESLHTRIVRETALRRRLGSAVAVGATLLVLDGSIRYATAVAAMAFCVWLAADSAQVVVGDYADHVVFGLLVFGFVAYTAAAAGPTWVVVPGALLGGWFLLDGIQHLRHGVTRDEVGVPYSHDGGPVTGLPKALLVRLAEPFLL
;
A
#
# COMPACT_ATOMS: atom_id res chain seq x y z
N MET A 1 -18.42 -14.10 22.34
CA MET A 1 -17.46 -13.50 23.29
C MET A 1 -17.50 -11.99 23.09
N PRO A 2 -17.65 -11.17 24.14
CA PRO A 2 -17.61 -9.73 24.02
C PRO A 2 -16.21 -9.28 23.59
N GLU A 3 -16.13 -8.54 22.48
CA GLU A 3 -14.90 -7.93 21.99
C GLU A 3 -14.35 -6.99 23.08
N SER A 4 -13.05 -7.10 23.40
CA SER A 4 -12.46 -6.29 24.47
C SER A 4 -12.53 -4.80 24.13
N LEU A 5 -12.72 -3.93 25.12
CA LEU A 5 -12.80 -2.48 24.89
C LEU A 5 -11.56 -1.94 24.15
N HIS A 6 -10.39 -2.55 24.39
CA HIS A 6 -9.14 -2.18 23.74
C HIS A 6 -9.17 -2.45 22.23
N THR A 7 -9.61 -3.63 21.80
CA THR A 7 -9.69 -3.99 20.37
C THR A 7 -10.69 -3.10 19.62
N ARG A 8 -11.79 -2.71 20.27
CA ARG A 8 -12.78 -1.80 19.69
C ARG A 8 -12.21 -0.39 19.47
N ILE A 9 -11.51 0.17 20.45
CA ILE A 9 -10.90 1.51 20.36
C ILE A 9 -9.84 1.55 19.26
N VAL A 10 -8.98 0.52 19.19
CA VAL A 10 -7.94 0.43 18.16
C VAL A 10 -8.56 0.40 16.76
N ARG A 11 -9.59 -0.43 16.54
CA ARG A 11 -10.29 -0.52 15.25
C ARG A 11 -10.97 0.80 14.88
N GLU A 12 -11.64 1.44 15.82
CA GLU A 12 -12.31 2.73 15.57
C GLU A 12 -11.30 3.83 15.21
N THR A 13 -10.15 3.84 15.88
CA THR A 13 -9.07 4.79 15.61
C THR A 13 -8.46 4.56 14.22
N ALA A 14 -8.22 3.30 13.85
CA ALA A 14 -7.73 2.94 12.52
C ALA A 14 -8.75 3.34 11.42
N LEU A 15 -10.03 3.06 11.63
CA LEU A 15 -11.10 3.43 10.72
C LEU A 15 -11.17 4.95 10.50
N ARG A 16 -11.14 5.73 11.57
CA ARG A 16 -11.12 7.20 11.52
C ARG A 16 -9.90 7.72 10.77
N ARG A 17 -8.73 7.10 10.99
CA ARG A 17 -7.50 7.45 10.27
C ARG A 17 -7.62 7.18 8.78
N ARG A 18 -8.13 6.00 8.38
CA ARG A 18 -8.37 5.67 6.96
C ARG A 18 -9.38 6.62 6.33
N LEU A 19 -10.44 6.96 7.05
CA LEU A 19 -11.43 7.93 6.58
C LEU A 19 -10.80 9.32 6.38
N GLY A 20 -10.01 9.79 7.35
CA GLY A 20 -9.29 11.06 7.25
C GLY A 20 -8.34 11.10 6.06
N SER A 21 -7.56 10.04 5.84
CA SER A 21 -6.69 9.92 4.66
C SER A 21 -7.48 9.91 3.35
N ALA A 22 -8.67 9.31 3.33
CA ALA A 22 -9.48 9.21 2.11
C ALA A 22 -10.09 10.58 1.77
N VAL A 23 -10.52 11.32 2.80
CA VAL A 23 -10.93 12.72 2.67
C VAL A 23 -9.76 13.57 2.15
N ALA A 24 -8.54 13.36 2.64
CA ALA A 24 -7.36 14.08 2.14
C ALA A 24 -7.07 13.79 0.66
N VAL A 25 -7.19 12.53 0.23
CA VAL A 25 -7.10 12.15 -1.20
C VAL A 25 -8.17 12.87 -2.03
N GLY A 26 -9.43 12.81 -1.59
CA GLY A 26 -10.53 13.49 -2.27
C GLY A 26 -10.34 15.01 -2.35
N ALA A 27 -9.95 15.64 -1.25
CA ALA A 27 -9.68 17.08 -1.21
C ALA A 27 -8.54 17.47 -2.16
N THR A 28 -7.47 16.67 -2.19
CA THR A 28 -6.34 16.90 -3.11
C THR A 28 -6.79 16.83 -4.57
N LEU A 29 -7.57 15.81 -4.93
CA LEU A 29 -8.09 15.66 -6.28
C LEU A 29 -9.09 16.76 -6.64
N LEU A 30 -9.91 17.20 -5.68
CA LEU A 30 -10.82 18.32 -5.89
C LEU A 30 -10.04 19.61 -6.21
N VAL A 31 -8.91 19.85 -5.53
CA VAL A 31 -8.05 21.00 -5.81
C VAL A 31 -7.40 20.90 -7.20
N LEU A 32 -7.00 19.70 -7.63
CA LEU A 32 -6.30 19.50 -8.90
C LEU A 32 -7.24 19.48 -10.12
N ASP A 33 -8.41 18.85 -10.00
CA ASP A 33 -9.32 18.59 -11.12
C ASP A 33 -10.63 19.41 -11.05
N GLY A 34 -10.96 19.99 -9.89
CA GLY A 34 -12.17 20.78 -9.69
C GLY A 34 -13.49 19.97 -9.65
N SER A 35 -13.46 18.68 -9.98
CA SER A 35 -14.64 17.83 -10.06
C SER A 35 -14.99 17.16 -8.72
N ILE A 36 -16.07 17.61 -8.08
CA ILE A 36 -16.58 17.02 -6.82
C ILE A 36 -16.97 15.56 -7.01
N ARG A 37 -17.61 15.20 -8.14
CA ARG A 37 -18.03 13.82 -8.41
C ARG A 37 -16.83 12.89 -8.52
N TYR A 38 -15.79 13.32 -9.23
CA TYR A 38 -14.57 12.53 -9.38
C TYR A 38 -13.83 12.40 -8.06
N ALA A 39 -13.63 13.51 -7.35
CA ALA A 39 -12.96 13.54 -6.04
C ALA A 39 -13.65 12.63 -5.00
N THR A 40 -14.97 12.69 -4.91
CA THR A 40 -15.75 11.87 -3.97
C THR A 40 -15.72 10.38 -4.35
N ALA A 41 -15.84 10.05 -5.63
CA ALA A 41 -15.75 8.67 -6.10
C ALA A 41 -14.38 8.06 -5.81
N VAL A 42 -13.28 8.79 -6.09
CA VAL A 42 -11.93 8.30 -5.82
C VAL A 42 -11.65 8.21 -4.31
N ALA A 43 -12.12 9.16 -3.50
CA ALA A 43 -12.01 9.07 -2.05
C ALA A 43 -12.70 7.82 -1.49
N ALA A 44 -13.94 7.56 -1.93
CA ALA A 44 -14.68 6.37 -1.53
C ALA A 44 -13.96 5.07 -1.97
N MET A 45 -13.44 5.05 -3.19
CA MET A 45 -12.69 3.89 -3.71
C MET A 45 -11.40 3.66 -2.91
N ALA A 46 -10.63 4.70 -2.64
CA ALA A 46 -9.41 4.63 -1.84
C ALA A 46 -9.70 4.08 -0.43
N PHE A 47 -10.77 4.56 0.20
CA PHE A 47 -11.22 4.06 1.49
C PHE A 47 -11.55 2.57 1.46
N CYS A 48 -12.33 2.12 0.46
CA CYS A 48 -12.68 0.71 0.29
C CYS A 48 -11.43 -0.17 0.07
N VAL A 49 -10.49 0.29 -0.75
CA VAL A 49 -9.22 -0.41 -1.00
C VAL A 49 -8.42 -0.57 0.29
N TRP A 50 -8.31 0.49 1.10
CA TRP A 50 -7.59 0.39 2.36
C TRP A 50 -8.29 -0.50 3.38
N LEU A 51 -9.63 -0.51 3.43
CA LEU A 51 -10.35 -1.45 4.28
C LEU A 51 -10.11 -2.90 3.84
N ALA A 52 -10.10 -3.16 2.53
CA ALA A 52 -9.80 -4.49 2.00
C ALA A 52 -8.36 -4.91 2.34
N ALA A 53 -7.40 -3.99 2.18
CA ALA A 53 -6.00 -4.22 2.53
C ALA A 53 -5.81 -4.49 4.04
N ASP A 54 -6.41 -3.66 4.90
CA ASP A 54 -6.37 -3.82 6.36
C ASP A 54 -7.01 -5.17 6.77
N SER A 55 -8.10 -5.56 6.10
CA SER A 55 -8.74 -6.86 6.34
C SER A 55 -7.85 -8.02 5.90
N ALA A 56 -7.19 -7.90 4.74
CA ALA A 56 -6.24 -8.89 4.27
C ALA A 56 -5.07 -9.05 5.25
N GLN A 57 -4.56 -7.95 5.81
CA GLN A 57 -3.50 -8.00 6.82
C GLN A 57 -3.91 -8.80 8.05
N VAL A 58 -5.12 -8.57 8.56
CA VAL A 58 -5.66 -9.25 9.74
C VAL A 58 -5.91 -10.74 9.48
N VAL A 59 -6.33 -11.11 8.27
CA VAL A 59 -6.75 -12.50 7.95
C VAL A 59 -5.59 -13.35 7.44
N VAL A 60 -4.70 -12.78 6.62
CA VAL A 60 -3.68 -13.53 5.88
C VAL A 60 -2.28 -13.29 6.45
N GLY A 61 -2.00 -12.10 6.96
CA GLY A 61 -0.71 -11.72 7.53
C GLY A 61 -0.27 -10.32 7.13
N ASP A 62 0.68 -9.77 7.87
CA ASP A 62 1.05 -8.34 7.85
C ASP A 62 1.38 -7.77 6.46
N TYR A 63 1.90 -8.60 5.56
CA TYR A 63 2.27 -8.22 4.19
C TYR A 63 1.19 -8.49 3.12
N ALA A 64 -0.02 -8.93 3.51
CA ALA A 64 -1.08 -9.24 2.55
C ALA A 64 -1.64 -8.03 1.80
N ASP A 65 -1.51 -6.83 2.35
CA ASP A 65 -1.80 -5.59 1.64
C ASP A 65 -0.90 -5.38 0.42
N HIS A 66 0.36 -5.80 0.47
CA HIS A 66 1.27 -5.70 -0.67
C HIS A 66 0.77 -6.57 -1.83
N VAL A 67 0.26 -7.77 -1.54
CA VAL A 67 -0.41 -8.62 -2.55
C VAL A 67 -1.64 -7.91 -3.14
N VAL A 68 -2.49 -7.32 -2.28
CA VAL A 68 -3.68 -6.56 -2.73
C VAL A 68 -3.27 -5.40 -3.64
N PHE A 69 -2.28 -4.60 -3.24
CA PHE A 69 -1.81 -3.47 -4.05
C PHE A 69 -1.17 -3.92 -5.35
N GLY A 70 -0.36 -4.99 -5.35
CA GLY A 70 0.25 -5.52 -6.56
C GLY A 70 -0.79 -6.00 -7.58
N LEU A 71 -1.84 -6.69 -7.11
CA LEU A 71 -2.96 -7.10 -7.96
C LEU A 71 -3.75 -5.91 -8.50
N LEU A 72 -3.99 -4.87 -7.68
CA LEU A 72 -4.66 -3.65 -8.14
C LEU A 72 -3.85 -2.91 -9.20
N VAL A 73 -2.52 -2.83 -9.03
CA VAL A 73 -1.62 -2.24 -10.03
C VAL A 73 -1.67 -3.05 -11.32
N PHE A 74 -1.59 -4.38 -11.27
CA PHE A 74 -1.72 -5.20 -12.47
C PHE A 74 -3.10 -5.06 -13.13
N GLY A 75 -4.18 -5.00 -12.35
CA GLY A 75 -5.52 -4.74 -12.87
C GLY A 75 -5.60 -3.40 -13.60
N PHE A 76 -5.01 -2.35 -13.02
CA PHE A 76 -4.93 -1.03 -13.66
C PHE A 76 -4.09 -1.04 -14.95
N VAL A 77 -2.94 -1.71 -14.95
CA VAL A 77 -2.08 -1.84 -16.13
C VAL A 77 -2.80 -2.62 -17.23
N ALA A 78 -3.43 -3.74 -16.90
CA ALA A 78 -4.19 -4.57 -17.83
C ALA A 78 -5.37 -3.78 -18.43
N TYR A 79 -6.11 -3.06 -17.59
CA TYR A 79 -7.18 -2.16 -18.04
C TYR A 79 -6.65 -1.08 -18.99
N THR A 80 -5.56 -0.42 -18.63
CA THR A 80 -4.99 0.66 -19.45
C THR A 80 -4.50 0.15 -20.80
N ALA A 81 -3.86 -1.03 -20.83
CA ALA A 81 -3.46 -1.67 -22.07
C ALA A 81 -4.67 -2.06 -22.93
N ALA A 82 -5.71 -2.65 -22.33
CA ALA A 82 -6.93 -3.05 -23.03
C ALA A 82 -7.74 -1.85 -23.57
N ALA A 83 -7.73 -0.73 -22.85
CA ALA A 83 -8.40 0.51 -23.25
C ALA A 83 -7.60 1.34 -24.27
N ALA A 84 -6.50 0.79 -24.84
CA ALA A 84 -5.57 1.52 -25.70
C ALA A 84 -5.07 2.84 -25.09
N GLY A 85 -4.93 2.85 -23.76
CA GLY A 85 -4.41 3.98 -23.00
C GLY A 85 -2.90 4.15 -23.15
N PRO A 86 -2.29 5.03 -22.34
CA PRO A 86 -0.88 5.37 -22.49
C PRO A 86 0.04 4.16 -22.24
N THR A 87 0.69 3.65 -23.29
CA THR A 87 1.51 2.43 -23.22
C THR A 87 2.76 2.59 -22.35
N TRP A 88 3.22 3.84 -22.14
CA TRP A 88 4.37 4.13 -21.28
C TRP A 88 4.14 3.75 -19.81
N VAL A 89 2.89 3.62 -19.35
CA VAL A 89 2.60 3.19 -17.97
C VAL A 89 2.73 1.68 -17.76
N VAL A 90 2.76 0.89 -18.85
CA VAL A 90 2.70 -0.58 -18.77
C VAL A 90 3.94 -1.15 -18.11
N VAL A 91 5.12 -0.75 -18.57
CA VAL A 91 6.40 -1.22 -18.01
C VAL A 91 6.58 -0.81 -16.55
N PRO A 92 6.51 0.49 -16.17
CA PRO A 92 6.67 0.88 -14.77
C PRO A 92 5.58 0.30 -13.88
N GLY A 93 4.34 0.21 -14.37
CA GLY A 93 3.24 -0.42 -13.63
C GLY A 93 3.47 -1.92 -13.43
N ALA A 94 3.94 -2.65 -14.43
CA ALA A 94 4.24 -4.07 -14.29
C ALA A 94 5.39 -4.33 -13.31
N LEU A 95 6.44 -3.49 -13.34
CA LEU A 95 7.54 -3.56 -12.39
C LEU A 95 7.05 -3.27 -10.96
N LEU A 96 6.25 -2.23 -10.77
CA LEU A 96 5.68 -1.88 -9.47
C LEU A 96 4.71 -2.95 -8.95
N GLY A 97 3.83 -3.47 -9.80
CA GLY A 97 2.90 -4.53 -9.44
C GLY A 97 3.61 -5.83 -9.09
N GLY A 98 4.60 -6.21 -9.89
CA GLY A 98 5.47 -7.37 -9.64
C GLY A 98 6.25 -7.22 -8.35
N TRP A 99 6.77 -6.02 -8.07
CA TRP A 99 7.44 -5.69 -6.83
C TRP A 99 6.58 -6.00 -5.60
N PHE A 100 5.40 -5.40 -5.56
CA PHE A 100 4.45 -5.55 -4.46
C PHE A 100 4.02 -7.00 -4.26
N LEU A 101 3.82 -7.74 -5.35
CA LEU A 101 3.48 -9.16 -5.26
C LEU A 101 4.62 -10.02 -4.73
N LEU A 102 5.84 -9.81 -5.24
CA LEU A 102 7.01 -10.54 -4.74
C LEU A 102 7.25 -10.24 -3.26
N ASP A 103 7.23 -8.97 -2.88
CA ASP A 103 7.39 -8.54 -1.49
C ASP A 103 6.32 -9.15 -0.59
N GLY A 104 5.04 -9.02 -0.95
CA GLY A 104 3.93 -9.59 -0.20
C GLY A 104 4.04 -11.10 -0.05
N ILE A 105 4.26 -11.82 -1.15
CA ILE A 105 4.33 -13.29 -1.16
C ILE A 105 5.53 -13.79 -0.36
N GLN A 106 6.71 -13.19 -0.49
CA GLN A 106 7.91 -13.66 0.19
C GLN A 106 7.82 -13.47 1.70
N HIS A 107 7.31 -12.33 2.16
CA HIS A 107 7.12 -12.09 3.58
C HIS A 107 6.03 -12.99 4.17
N LEU A 108 4.91 -13.19 3.46
CA LEU A 108 3.86 -14.14 3.89
C LEU A 108 4.37 -15.58 3.93
N ARG A 109 5.17 -15.99 2.95
CA ARG A 109 5.75 -17.34 2.87
C ARG A 109 6.70 -17.62 4.03
N HIS A 110 7.51 -16.64 4.40
CA HIS A 110 8.48 -16.77 5.48
C HIS A 110 7.92 -16.37 6.85
N GLY A 111 6.64 -15.97 6.92
CA GLY A 111 5.98 -15.57 8.16
C GLY A 111 6.55 -14.29 8.78
N VAL A 112 7.26 -13.48 7.99
CA VAL A 112 7.98 -12.31 8.48
C VAL A 112 7.03 -11.11 8.58
N THR A 113 7.05 -10.47 9.74
CA THR A 113 6.25 -9.28 10.06
C THR A 113 7.07 -8.00 9.91
N ARG A 114 6.44 -6.85 9.73
CA ARG A 114 7.12 -5.56 9.54
C ARG A 114 8.02 -5.18 10.72
N ASP A 115 7.70 -5.67 11.91
CA ASP A 115 8.49 -5.48 13.12
C ASP A 115 9.82 -6.26 13.06
N GLU A 116 9.90 -7.32 12.25
CA GLU A 116 11.09 -8.17 12.06
C GLU A 116 11.95 -7.72 10.88
N VAL A 117 11.34 -7.08 9.86
CA VAL A 117 12.02 -6.54 8.68
C VAL A 117 12.68 -5.18 8.94
N GLY A 118 12.34 -4.57 10.08
CA GLY A 118 13.03 -3.38 10.55
C GLY A 118 14.46 -3.72 10.99
N VAL A 119 15.44 -3.63 10.09
CA VAL A 119 16.75 -3.16 10.55
C VAL A 119 16.46 -1.82 11.25
N PRO A 120 16.64 -1.69 12.57
CA PRO A 120 16.46 -0.40 13.22
C PRO A 120 17.36 0.56 12.46
N TYR A 121 16.75 1.60 11.91
CA TYR A 121 17.40 2.55 11.03
C TYR A 121 18.66 3.08 11.71
N SER A 122 19.81 2.46 11.39
CA SER A 122 21.11 2.90 11.85
C SER A 122 21.49 4.06 10.95
N HIS A 123 21.54 5.26 11.53
CA HIS A 123 22.08 6.47 10.92
C HIS A 123 23.59 6.36 10.65
N ASP A 124 24.09 5.23 10.16
CA ASP A 124 25.42 5.13 9.58
C ASP A 124 25.40 5.83 8.20
N GLY A 125 25.33 7.16 8.24
CA GLY A 125 25.26 8.05 7.09
C GLY A 125 24.28 9.23 7.27
N GLY A 126 24.65 10.40 6.75
CA GLY A 126 23.78 11.58 6.70
C GLY A 126 22.59 11.41 5.76
N PRO A 127 21.64 12.36 5.68
CA PRO A 127 20.39 12.24 4.91
C PRO A 127 20.59 11.85 3.44
N VAL A 128 21.71 12.29 2.85
CA VAL A 128 22.06 12.08 1.45
C VAL A 128 22.59 10.66 1.18
N THR A 129 23.18 10.00 2.17
CA THR A 129 23.78 8.65 1.99
C THR A 129 22.97 7.57 2.69
N GLY A 130 22.35 7.87 3.83
CA GLY A 130 21.53 6.93 4.58
C GLY A 130 20.18 6.64 3.93
N LEU A 131 19.52 7.65 3.35
CA LEU A 131 18.18 7.49 2.75
C LEU A 131 18.22 6.64 1.46
N PRO A 132 19.13 6.89 0.49
CA PRO A 132 19.24 6.01 -0.67
C PRO A 132 19.65 4.58 -0.30
N LYS A 133 20.54 4.41 0.68
CA LYS A 133 20.93 3.09 1.18
C LYS A 133 19.74 2.34 1.77
N ALA A 134 18.94 3.01 2.61
CA ALA A 134 17.74 2.42 3.19
C ALA A 134 16.71 2.04 2.12
N LEU A 135 16.51 2.89 1.12
CA LEU A 135 15.63 2.58 -0.01
C LEU A 135 16.13 1.38 -0.82
N LEU A 136 17.43 1.29 -1.09
CA LEU A 136 18.02 0.17 -1.81
C LEU A 136 17.95 -1.14 -1.02
N VAL A 137 18.10 -1.10 0.30
CA VAL A 137 17.94 -2.27 1.17
C VAL A 137 16.48 -2.73 1.19
N ARG A 138 15.53 -1.81 1.40
CA ARG A 138 14.10 -2.13 1.35
C ARG A 138 13.68 -2.65 -0.03
N LEU A 139 14.31 -2.14 -1.08
CA LEU A 139 14.19 -2.72 -2.41
C LEU A 139 14.79 -4.14 -2.38
N ALA A 140 16.03 -4.38 -1.97
CA ALA A 140 16.57 -5.75 -2.04
C ALA A 140 15.81 -6.81 -1.19
N GLU A 141 15.14 -6.43 -0.09
CA GLU A 141 14.48 -7.32 0.89
C GLU A 141 13.71 -8.53 0.34
N PRO A 142 12.73 -8.40 -0.58
CA PRO A 142 12.01 -9.54 -1.16
C PRO A 142 12.90 -10.64 -1.76
N PHE A 143 14.11 -10.29 -2.21
CA PHE A 143 15.05 -11.25 -2.81
C PHE A 143 16.04 -11.84 -1.79
N LEU A 144 16.06 -11.30 -0.57
CA LEU A 144 16.98 -11.69 0.50
C LEU A 144 16.32 -12.58 1.56
N LEU A 145 14.99 -12.76 1.50
CA LEU A 145 14.20 -13.68 2.31
C LEU A 145 14.19 -15.10 1.74
#